data_AF-A0A9E2G6S7-F1
#
_entry.id   AF-A0A9E2G6S7-F1
#
_cell.length_a   1.000
_cell.length_b   1.000
_cell.length_c   1.000
_cell.angle_alpha   90.00
_cell.angle_beta   90.00
_cell.angle_gamma   90.00
#
_symmetry.space_group_name_H-M   'P 1'
#
loop_
_entity.id
_entity.type
_entity.pdbx_description
1 polymer ?
#
loop_
_entity_poly.entity_id
_entity_poly.type
_entity_poly.pdbx_seq_one_letter_code
_entity_poly.pdbx_strand_id
1 'polypeptide(L)'
;MWKDNPIKKLLIWKKLRIRINTVIAGIVFTYMFFATGEALWQNFQINQEIVVLKDNIIQLEQRNIQYKNLIAYLKTESFREKEARRKLGYKKPGETVVAIPQDTFLHIDPGTTKTNETPENKPVMSNPQKWWDYIFG
;
A
#
# COMPACT_ATOMS: atom_id res chain seq x y z
N MET A 1 -44.78 -78.75 -5.68
CA MET A 1 -45.20 -77.83 -4.59
C MET A 1 -43.94 -77.31 -3.92
N TRP A 2 -43.42 -76.15 -4.34
CA TRP A 2 -42.16 -75.61 -3.81
C TRP A 2 -42.42 -74.94 -2.45
N LYS A 3 -41.75 -75.42 -1.41
CA LYS A 3 -41.87 -74.90 -0.04
C LYS A 3 -40.83 -73.81 0.15
N ASP A 4 -41.27 -72.56 0.19
CA ASP A 4 -40.40 -71.41 0.39
C ASP A 4 -39.68 -71.49 1.74
N ASN A 5 -38.36 -71.34 1.72
CA ASN A 5 -37.53 -71.50 2.90
C ASN A 5 -37.55 -70.20 3.75
N PRO A 6 -38.08 -70.24 4.99
CA PRO A 6 -38.33 -69.04 5.82
C PRO A 6 -37.06 -68.29 6.22
N ILE A 7 -35.92 -68.99 6.26
CA ILE A 7 -34.61 -68.41 6.63
C ILE A 7 -34.11 -67.45 5.54
N LYS A 8 -34.33 -67.80 4.26
CA LYS A 8 -33.95 -66.92 3.13
C LYS A 8 -34.70 -65.60 3.18
N LYS A 9 -36.00 -65.63 3.52
CA LYS A 9 -36.83 -64.44 3.68
C LYS A 9 -36.25 -63.51 4.74
N LEU A 10 -35.97 -64.01 5.96
CA LEU A 10 -35.35 -63.24 7.04
C LEU A 10 -34.04 -62.54 6.63
N LEU A 11 -33.16 -63.25 5.92
CA LEU A 11 -31.90 -62.68 5.43
C LEU A 11 -32.12 -61.58 4.37
N ILE A 12 -33.10 -61.75 3.47
CA ILE A 12 -33.46 -60.75 2.45
C ILE A 12 -34.00 -59.48 3.11
N TRP A 13 -34.89 -59.59 4.10
CA TRP A 13 -35.42 -58.44 4.84
C TRP A 13 -34.33 -57.70 5.63
N LYS A 14 -33.39 -58.43 6.25
CA LYS A 14 -32.25 -57.84 6.95
C LYS A 14 -31.34 -57.07 5.99
N LYS A 15 -31.01 -57.66 4.84
CA LYS A 15 -30.19 -57.02 3.80
C LYS A 15 -30.89 -55.79 3.20
N LEU A 16 -32.20 -55.84 3.01
CA LEU A 16 -33.00 -54.73 2.51
C LEU A 16 -33.03 -53.55 3.51
N ARG A 17 -33.26 -53.82 4.80
CA ARG A 17 -33.22 -52.78 5.85
C ARG A 17 -31.85 -52.10 5.95
N ILE A 18 -30.76 -52.86 5.87
CA ILE A 18 -29.39 -52.30 5.90
C ILE A 18 -29.16 -51.40 4.68
N ARG A 19 -29.55 -51.84 3.48
CA ARG A 19 -29.42 -51.03 2.26
C ARG A 19 -30.22 -49.72 2.33
N ILE A 20 -31.44 -49.77 2.86
CA ILE A 20 -32.27 -48.57 3.06
C ILE A 20 -31.59 -47.61 4.05
N ASN A 21 -31.13 -48.11 5.20
CA ASN A 21 -30.43 -47.28 6.18
C ASN A 21 -29.16 -46.65 5.61
N THR A 22 -28.38 -47.36 4.78
CA THR A 22 -27.18 -46.80 4.14
C THR A 22 -27.52 -45.68 3.15
N VAL A 23 -28.62 -45.80 2.40
CA VAL A 23 -29.05 -44.75 1.47
C VAL A 23 -29.51 -43.51 2.23
N ILE A 24 -30.31 -43.69 3.29
CA ILE A 24 -30.77 -42.59 4.15
C ILE A 24 -29.58 -41.88 4.79
N ALA A 25 -28.62 -42.64 5.34
CA ALA A 25 -27.41 -42.07 5.92
C ALA A 25 -26.62 -41.27 4.88
N GLY A 26 -26.47 -41.79 3.66
CA GLY A 26 -25.81 -41.08 2.55
C GLY A 26 -26.49 -39.75 2.22
N ILE A 27 -27.83 -39.72 2.16
CA ILE A 27 -28.60 -38.49 1.91
C ILE A 27 -28.37 -37.47 3.03
N VAL A 28 -28.44 -37.90 4.29
CA VAL A 28 -28.21 -37.01 5.45
C VAL A 28 -26.79 -36.45 5.44
N PHE A 29 -25.79 -37.29 5.18
CA PHE A 29 -24.39 -36.86 5.07
C PHE A 29 -24.19 -35.85 3.94
N THR A 30 -24.82 -36.10 2.79
CA THR A 30 -24.74 -35.20 1.63
C THR A 30 -25.35 -33.84 1.97
N TYR A 31 -26.55 -33.83 2.55
CA TYR A 31 -27.21 -32.62 3.01
C TYR A 31 -26.36 -31.84 4.03
N MET A 32 -25.79 -32.53 5.03
CA MET A 32 -24.93 -31.92 6.03
C MET A 32 -23.65 -31.33 5.42
N PHE A 33 -23.06 -32.01 4.44
CA PHE A 33 -21.88 -31.51 3.73
C PHE A 33 -22.19 -30.23 2.95
N PHE A 34 -23.30 -30.19 2.20
CA PHE A 34 -23.73 -28.99 1.49
C PHE A 34 -24.06 -27.83 2.44
N ALA A 35 -24.84 -28.08 3.50
CA ALA A 35 -25.21 -27.06 4.47
C ALA A 35 -24.00 -26.46 5.20
N THR A 36 -23.02 -27.29 5.56
CA THR A 36 -21.80 -26.84 6.23
C THR A 36 -20.87 -26.10 5.26
N GLY A 37 -20.75 -26.57 4.02
CA GLY A 37 -19.93 -25.93 3.00
C GLY A 37 -20.38 -24.51 2.69
N GLU A 38 -21.69 -24.30 2.54
CA GLU A 38 -22.27 -22.97 2.31
C GLU A 38 -22.03 -22.02 3.50
N ALA A 39 -22.27 -22.50 4.73
CA ALA A 39 -22.06 -21.71 5.93
C ALA A 39 -20.58 -21.31 6.12
N LEU A 40 -19.64 -22.21 5.81
CA LEU A 40 -18.21 -21.90 5.86
C LEU A 40 -17.82 -20.84 4.83
N TRP A 41 -18.33 -20.96 3.60
CA TRP A 41 -18.06 -19.98 2.54
C TRP A 41 -18.60 -18.60 2.90
N GLN A 42 -19.83 -18.54 3.40
CA GLN A 42 -20.46 -17.28 3.81
C GLN A 42 -19.70 -16.64 4.97
N ASN A 43 -19.31 -17.41 5.99
CA ASN A 43 -18.52 -16.90 7.11
C ASN A 43 -17.15 -16.38 6.64
N PHE A 44 -16.50 -17.07 5.71
CA PHE A 44 -15.22 -16.62 5.16
C PHE A 44 -15.37 -15.26 4.47
N GLN A 45 -16.39 -15.11 3.63
CA GLN A 45 -16.64 -13.86 2.91
C GLN A 45 -16.99 -12.70 3.86
N ILE A 46 -17.86 -12.93 4.84
CA ILE A 46 -18.19 -11.93 5.86
C ILE A 46 -16.95 -11.50 6.64
N ASN A 47 -16.10 -12.45 7.05
CA ASN A 47 -14.86 -12.13 7.76
C ASN A 47 -13.89 -11.31 6.90
N GLN A 48 -13.80 -11.61 5.61
CA GLN A 48 -12.98 -10.83 4.69
C GLN A 48 -13.52 -9.39 4.54
N GLU A 49 -14.84 -9.23 4.43
CA GLU A 49 -15.47 -7.91 4.39
C GLU A 49 -15.23 -7.13 5.69
N ILE A 50 -15.31 -7.77 6.85
CA ILE A 50 -14.99 -7.17 8.15
C ILE A 50 -13.54 -6.67 8.17
N VAL A 51 -12.59 -7.45 7.69
CA VAL A 51 -11.17 -7.05 7.64
C VAL A 51 -10.98 -5.84 6.75
N VAL A 52 -11.56 -5.86 5.53
CA VAL A 52 -11.50 -4.73 4.59
C VAL A 52 -12.13 -3.47 5.19
N LEU A 53 -13.29 -3.61 5.85
CA LEU A 53 -13.98 -2.47 6.44
C LEU A 53 -13.20 -1.88 7.61
N LYS A 54 -12.57 -2.72 8.45
CA LYS A 54 -11.68 -2.27 9.53
C LYS A 54 -10.46 -1.53 8.98
N ASP A 55 -9.83 -2.02 7.92
CA ASP A 55 -8.70 -1.35 7.28
C ASP A 55 -9.11 0.01 6.70
N ASN A 56 -10.27 0.08 6.04
CA ASN A 56 -10.82 1.33 5.53
C ASN A 56 -11.06 2.36 6.65
N ILE A 57 -11.54 1.94 7.82
CA ILE A 57 -11.73 2.83 8.98
C ILE A 57 -10.37 3.41 9.41
N ILE A 58 -9.35 2.56 9.57
CA ILE A 58 -8.01 3.00 9.98
C ILE A 58 -7.44 3.99 8.96
N GLN A 59 -7.57 3.70 7.67
CA GLN A 59 -7.11 4.61 6.61
C GLN A 59 -7.86 5.96 6.65
N LEU A 60 -9.18 5.95 6.89
CA LEU A 60 -9.96 7.18 6.99
C LEU A 60 -9.56 8.01 8.20
N GLU A 61 -9.33 7.38 9.35
CA GLU A 61 -8.86 8.05 10.56
C GLU A 61 -7.49 8.70 10.35
N GLN A 62 -6.55 7.99 9.71
CA GLN A 62 -5.25 8.53 9.35
C GLN A 62 -5.36 9.73 8.42
N ARG A 63 -6.20 9.65 7.37
CA ARG A 63 -6.46 10.79 6.47
C ARG A 63 -7.08 11.97 7.21
N ASN A 64 -8.01 11.71 8.13
CA ASN A 64 -8.61 12.76 8.95
C ASN A 64 -7.56 13.49 9.79
N ILE A 65 -6.65 12.76 10.43
CA ILE A 65 -5.54 13.33 11.19
C ILE A 65 -4.63 14.15 10.28
N GLN A 66 -4.25 13.62 9.11
CA GLN A 66 -3.43 14.35 8.13
C GLN A 66 -4.08 15.66 7.69
N TYR A 67 -5.38 15.65 7.39
CA TYR A 67 -6.11 16.87 7.02
C TYR A 67 -6.21 17.86 8.17
N LYS A 68 -6.46 17.41 9.40
CA LYS A 68 -6.44 18.28 10.58
C LYS A 68 -5.08 18.95 10.76
N ASN A 69 -3.99 18.20 10.62
CA ASN A 69 -2.63 18.73 10.72
C ASN A 69 -2.33 19.72 9.60
N LEU A 70 -2.75 19.42 8.36
CA LEU A 70 -2.61 20.35 7.24
C LEU A 70 -3.38 21.65 7.49
N ILE A 71 -4.65 21.56 7.92
CA ILE A 71 -5.45 22.74 8.25
C ILE A 71 -4.78 23.55 9.36
N ALA A 72 -4.25 22.89 10.40
CA ALA A 72 -3.53 23.55 11.49
C ALA A 72 -2.29 24.29 10.96
N TYR A 73 -1.48 23.65 10.11
CA TYR A 73 -0.32 24.25 9.48
C TYR A 73 -0.69 25.48 8.64
N LEU A 74 -1.73 25.38 7.81
CA LEU A 74 -2.21 26.48 6.97
C LEU A 74 -2.73 27.68 7.79
N LYS A 75 -3.19 27.44 9.02
CA LYS A 75 -3.61 28.50 9.95
C LYS A 75 -2.44 29.17 10.68
N THR A 76 -1.24 28.60 10.63
CA THR A 76 -0.09 29.19 11.32
C THR A 76 0.32 30.52 10.72
N GLU A 77 0.84 31.41 11.57
CA GLU A 77 1.37 32.69 11.13
C GLU A 77 2.56 32.52 10.18
N SER A 78 3.39 31.49 10.41
CA SER A 78 4.52 31.16 9.54
C SER A 78 4.10 30.87 8.09
N PHE A 79 3.00 30.13 7.89
CA PHE A 79 2.47 29.87 6.57
C PHE A 79 1.91 31.15 5.93
N ARG A 80 1.16 31.93 6.71
CA ARG A 80 0.59 33.21 6.25
C ARG A 80 1.67 34.20 5.83
N GLU A 81 2.76 34.27 6.60
CA GLU A 81 3.93 35.10 6.30
C GLU A 81 4.69 34.59 5.06
N LYS A 82 4.88 33.27 4.93
CA LYS A 82 5.48 32.65 3.74
C LYS A 82 4.69 32.97 2.48
N GLU A 83 3.36 32.88 2.54
CA GLU A 83 2.47 33.25 1.44
C GLU A 83 2.50 34.75 1.14
N ALA A 84 2.52 35.61 2.17
CA ALA A 84 2.64 37.05 1.99
C ALA A 84 3.97 37.44 1.33
N ARG A 85 5.10 36.84 1.75
CA ARG A 85 6.41 37.04 1.11
C ARG A 85 6.35 36.64 -0.36
N ARG A 86 5.78 35.46 -0.65
CA ARG A 86 5.71 34.89 -2.01
C ARG A 86 4.80 35.69 -2.95
N LYS A 87 3.61 36.09 -2.49
CA LYS A 87 2.57 36.68 -3.35
C LYS A 87 2.59 38.20 -3.36
N LEU A 88 2.94 38.82 -2.24
CA LEU A 88 2.85 40.26 -2.05
C LEU A 88 4.22 40.93 -1.94
N GLY A 89 5.31 40.14 -2.03
CA GLY A 89 6.66 40.66 -1.75
C GLY A 89 6.79 41.22 -0.33
N TYR A 90 5.94 40.75 0.60
CA TYR A 90 5.92 41.23 1.97
C TYR A 90 7.30 41.06 2.61
N LYS A 91 7.78 42.09 3.32
CA LYS A 91 9.05 42.07 4.05
C LYS A 91 8.89 42.72 5.40
N LYS A 92 9.57 42.21 6.42
CA LYS A 92 9.59 42.83 7.74
C LYS A 92 10.56 44.02 7.76
N PRO A 93 10.36 45.00 8.66
CA PRO A 93 11.31 46.09 8.84
C PRO A 93 12.69 45.52 9.22
N GLY A 94 13.73 45.90 8.48
CA GLY A 94 15.10 45.38 8.66
C GLY A 94 15.50 44.21 7.76
N GLU A 95 14.60 43.66 6.94
CA GLU A 95 14.94 42.62 5.94
C GLU A 95 15.40 43.23 4.61
N THR A 96 16.55 42.77 4.09
CA THR A 96 17.06 43.09 2.75
C THR A 96 16.61 42.03 1.74
N VAL A 97 15.82 42.41 0.74
CA VAL A 97 15.36 41.51 -0.34
C VAL A 97 16.24 41.72 -1.57
N VAL A 98 16.88 40.65 -2.05
CA VAL A 98 17.67 40.66 -3.29
C VAL A 98 16.87 39.98 -4.39
N ALA A 99 16.47 40.74 -5.41
CA ALA A 99 15.85 40.19 -6.61
C ALA A 99 16.95 39.83 -7.61
N ILE A 100 17.12 38.54 -7.91
CA ILE A 100 18.08 38.07 -8.90
C ILE A 100 17.35 37.95 -10.25
N PRO A 101 17.73 38.72 -11.29
CA PRO A 101 17.15 38.60 -12.62
C PRO A 101 17.36 37.19 -13.17
N GLN A 102 16.31 36.53 -13.66
CA GLN A 102 16.41 35.15 -14.17
C GLN A 102 17.41 35.03 -15.34
N ASP A 103 17.63 36.12 -16.06
CA ASP A 103 18.53 36.24 -17.20
C ASP A 103 20.00 35.97 -16.83
N THR A 104 20.36 36.13 -15.56
CA THR A 104 21.72 35.84 -15.05
C THR A 104 22.01 34.35 -14.88
N PHE A 105 20.97 33.50 -14.80
CA PHE A 105 21.15 32.05 -14.67
C PHE A 105 21.29 31.32 -16.01
N LEU A 106 20.97 31.97 -17.13
CA LEU A 106 21.09 31.38 -18.48
C LEU A 106 22.54 31.38 -19.03
N HIS A 107 23.50 31.94 -18.28
CA HIS A 107 24.92 31.96 -18.66
C HIS A 107 25.82 31.16 -17.71
N ILE A 108 25.25 30.35 -16.81
CA ILE A 108 26.04 29.37 -16.07
C ILE A 108 26.11 28.10 -16.93
N ASP A 109 26.94 28.17 -17.97
CA ASP A 109 27.51 26.95 -18.54
C ASP A 109 28.23 26.23 -17.39
N PRO A 110 27.96 24.93 -17.13
CA PRO A 110 28.63 24.16 -16.08
C PRO A 110 30.11 23.86 -16.38
N GLY A 111 30.83 24.81 -16.98
CA GLY A 111 32.21 24.67 -17.42
C GLY A 111 33.05 25.95 -17.56
N THR A 112 32.56 27.15 -17.23
CA THR A 112 33.32 28.40 -17.46
C THR A 112 33.32 29.36 -16.28
N THR A 113 33.79 28.90 -15.11
CA THR A 113 34.53 29.80 -14.22
C THR A 113 35.88 30.11 -14.87
N LYS A 114 35.94 31.14 -15.70
CA LYS A 114 37.21 31.75 -16.11
C LYS A 114 37.79 32.48 -14.91
N THR A 115 38.45 31.74 -14.03
CA THR A 115 39.47 32.30 -13.15
C THR A 115 40.69 32.55 -14.04
N ASN A 116 41.09 33.81 -14.14
CA ASN A 116 42.33 34.21 -14.80
C ASN A 116 43.52 33.69 -13.98
N GLU A 117 43.95 32.46 -14.24
CA GLU A 117 45.21 31.93 -13.76
C GLU A 117 46.01 31.40 -14.96
N THR A 118 47.23 31.92 -15.05
CA THR A 118 48.35 31.60 -15.94
C THR A 118 48.42 30.11 -16.30
N PRO A 119 48.72 29.74 -17.57
CA PRO A 119 48.71 28.36 -18.01
C PRO A 119 49.89 27.57 -17.42
N GLU A 120 49.71 26.99 -16.24
CA GLU A 120 50.57 25.92 -15.76
C GLU A 120 50.12 24.61 -16.40
N ASN A 121 50.99 24.05 -17.23
CA ASN A 121 50.83 22.83 -17.99
C ASN A 121 50.66 21.60 -17.06
N LYS A 122 49.47 21.43 -16.49
CA LYS A 122 49.09 20.22 -15.74
C LYS A 122 48.10 19.39 -16.57
N PRO A 123 48.28 18.06 -16.63
CA PRO A 123 47.40 17.20 -17.39
C PRO A 123 45.97 17.34 -16.89
N VAL A 124 45.02 17.45 -17.83
CA VAL A 124 43.59 17.58 -17.53
C VAL A 124 43.10 16.28 -16.89
N MET A 125 43.14 16.21 -15.56
CA MET A 125 42.63 15.07 -14.80
C MET A 125 41.10 15.05 -14.84
N SER A 126 40.53 13.85 -15.01
CA SER A 126 39.09 13.63 -14.97
C SER A 126 38.54 13.89 -13.57
N ASN A 127 37.27 14.30 -13.48
CA ASN A 127 36.62 14.58 -12.19
C ASN A 127 36.75 13.43 -11.17
N PRO A 128 36.59 12.13 -11.53
CA PRO A 128 36.81 11.03 -10.60
C PRO A 128 38.22 10.97 -10.01
N GLN A 129 39.26 11.29 -10.79
CA GLN A 129 40.64 11.29 -10.31
C GLN A 129 40.87 12.40 -9.27
N LYS A 130 40.27 13.57 -9.47
CA LYS A 130 40.34 14.67 -8.49
C LYS A 130 39.74 14.29 -7.14
N TRP A 131 38.60 13.58 -7.16
CA TRP A 131 37.96 13.11 -5.93
C TRP A 131 38.79 12.03 -5.24
N TRP A 132 39.44 11.15 -5.99
CA TRP A 132 40.29 10.12 -5.42
C TRP A 132 41.52 10.69 -4.72
N ASP A 133 42.24 11.62 -5.37
CA ASP A 133 43.37 12.32 -4.77
C ASP A 133 42.95 13.13 -3.53
N TYR A 134 41.77 13.76 -3.54
CA TYR A 134 41.29 14.51 -2.37
C TYR A 134 40.95 13.61 -1.18
N ILE A 135 40.40 12.42 -1.42
CA ILE A 135 39.94 11.52 -0.35
C ILE A 135 41.11 10.69 0.23
N PHE A 136 42.11 10.34 -0.59
CA PHE A 136 43.15 9.38 -0.24
C PHE A 136 44.60 9.91 -0.41
N GLY A 137 44.77 11.20 -0.70
CA GLY A 137 46.06 11.87 -0.83
C GLY A 137 46.68 12.27 0.50
#